data_AF-A0A2H0ZXQ6-F1
#
_entry.id   AF-A0A2H0ZXQ6-F1
#
_cell.length_a   1.000
_cell.length_b   1.000
_cell.length_c   1.000
_cell.angle_alpha   90.00
_cell.angle_beta   90.00
_cell.angle_gamma   90.00
#
_symmetry.space_group_name_H-M   'P 1'
#
loop_
_entity.id
_entity.type
_entity.pdbx_description
1 polymer ?
#
loop_
_entity_poly.entity_id
_entity_poly.type
_entity_poly.pdbx_seq_one_letter_code
_entity_poly.pdbx_strand_id
1 'polypeptide(L)'
;MSLVSGLVLPQNDDASVAKRGAQPLKLDFDIVKDTSKNSTLYHPQRYFENLRAARGANHAKRSTSTTITNDRDISYILDVYLGSQHDKVTVLLDTGSSDLWVYGPGVSSAEGGTFDPSQSSHDQSTGESFSIQYLDNSGAEGSYYLDDFSFNSGSTLVSNFQFAVVSSANADSTGILGVADKGQEAVEGEPTYDNLPWALQKSGVTPKASYSLFLGSEQEGKGSIIFGGIDTDKYEGDLKKYQVSTDQGLGITAQSATVGGKSISLGQSYILDSGTSWNLWPTDLTEAVAQELGLISYQQGLYIVNCDQPSDKSISFDLGENSISIPYSDLIVNVGENGQKVCSLGAQATDYDPYIFGDVFLRSAYVYYDLTDHTISIAQAKYSTSSHIVPA
;
A
#
# COMPACT_ATOMS: atom_id res chain seq x y z
N MET A 1 22.58 -9.93 18.74
CA MET A 1 21.59 -10.58 19.62
C MET A 1 20.30 -9.82 19.44
N SER A 2 19.42 -10.29 18.58
CA SER A 2 18.15 -9.63 18.27
C SER A 2 17.12 -10.03 19.33
N LEU A 3 16.58 -9.06 20.05
CA LEU A 3 15.50 -9.25 21.00
C LEU A 3 14.19 -9.37 20.21
N VAL A 4 13.62 -10.57 20.22
CA VAL A 4 12.27 -10.87 19.75
C VAL A 4 11.31 -9.92 20.47
N SER A 5 10.69 -9.00 19.73
CA SER A 5 9.59 -8.19 20.27
C SER A 5 8.37 -9.08 20.34
N GLY A 6 7.93 -9.37 21.57
CA GLY A 6 6.87 -10.33 21.84
C GLY A 6 5.52 -9.87 21.30
N LEU A 7 4.94 -10.72 20.46
CA LEU A 7 3.50 -10.79 20.24
C LEU A 7 2.85 -11.06 21.61
N VAL A 8 2.08 -10.11 22.15
CA VAL A 8 1.24 -10.40 23.32
C VAL A 8 -0.09 -10.94 22.79
N LEU A 9 -0.13 -12.25 22.58
CA LEU A 9 -1.38 -13.01 22.49
C LEU A 9 -1.32 -14.14 23.53
N PRO A 10 -2.30 -14.24 24.44
CA PRO A 10 -2.35 -15.31 25.42
C PRO A 10 -2.62 -16.64 24.72
N GLN A 11 -1.79 -17.65 24.99
CA GLN A 11 -2.03 -19.04 24.62
C GLN A 11 -3.40 -19.53 25.15
N ASN A 12 -4.21 -20.19 24.29
CA ASN A 12 -4.83 -21.51 24.52
C ASN A 12 -6.23 -21.71 23.90
N ASP A 13 -6.35 -22.92 23.33
CA ASP A 13 -7.50 -23.80 23.14
C ASP A 13 -8.73 -23.29 22.35
N ASP A 14 -9.00 -24.00 21.25
CA ASP A 14 -10.03 -23.87 20.19
C ASP A 14 -11.49 -23.68 20.63
N ALA A 15 -11.78 -23.67 21.94
CA ALA A 15 -13.13 -23.50 22.47
C ALA A 15 -13.41 -22.09 23.05
N SER A 16 -12.43 -21.18 23.06
CA SER A 16 -12.54 -19.90 23.78
C SER A 16 -12.85 -18.66 22.93
N VAL A 17 -12.85 -18.78 21.60
CA VAL A 17 -13.12 -17.64 20.68
C VAL A 17 -14.57 -17.13 20.82
N ALA A 18 -15.53 -17.98 21.19
CA ALA A 18 -16.94 -17.63 21.29
C ALA A 18 -17.33 -16.69 22.47
N LYS A 19 -16.37 -16.22 23.29
CA LYS A 19 -16.66 -15.39 24.49
C LYS A 19 -15.93 -14.06 24.60
N ARG A 20 -15.03 -13.70 23.67
CA ARG A 20 -14.45 -12.34 23.63
C ARG A 20 -15.10 -11.59 22.47
N GLY A 21 -15.74 -10.46 22.78
CA GLY A 21 -16.25 -9.57 21.74
C GLY A 21 -15.10 -9.10 20.84
N ALA A 22 -15.39 -8.86 19.57
CA ALA A 22 -14.41 -8.45 18.56
C ALA A 22 -13.52 -7.30 19.05
N GLN A 23 -12.22 -7.37 18.75
CA GLN A 23 -11.21 -6.41 19.22
C GLN A 23 -10.34 -5.91 18.05
N PRO A 24 -9.69 -4.74 18.19
CA PRO A 24 -8.65 -4.34 17.27
C PRO A 24 -7.57 -5.40 17.09
N LEU A 25 -7.18 -5.65 15.84
CA LEU A 25 -6.08 -6.56 15.47
C LEU A 25 -4.92 -5.74 14.91
N LYS A 26 -3.89 -5.54 15.73
CA LYS A 26 -2.65 -4.85 15.33
C LYS A 26 -1.63 -5.83 14.75
N LEU A 27 -1.05 -5.44 13.62
CA LEU A 27 0.08 -6.10 12.99
C LEU A 27 1.19 -5.08 12.78
N ASP A 28 2.42 -5.47 13.11
CA ASP A 28 3.60 -4.73 12.71
C ASP A 28 4.10 -5.31 11.38
N PHE A 29 4.55 -4.46 10.48
CA PHE A 29 5.17 -4.86 9.22
C PHE A 29 6.59 -4.30 9.11
N ASP A 30 7.41 -4.99 8.32
CA ASP A 30 8.77 -4.58 8.04
C ASP A 30 8.79 -3.65 6.82
N ILE A 31 9.65 -2.64 6.89
CA ILE A 31 9.94 -1.75 5.76
C ILE A 31 11.20 -2.28 5.08
N VAL A 32 11.06 -2.81 3.87
CA VAL A 32 12.19 -3.31 3.10
C VAL A 32 12.55 -2.29 2.03
N LYS A 33 13.82 -1.89 2.01
CA LYS A 33 14.41 -1.07 0.95
C LYS A 33 15.39 -1.94 0.16
N ASP A 34 15.01 -2.38 -1.04
CA ASP A 34 15.95 -3.15 -1.86
C ASP A 34 16.91 -2.21 -2.60
N THR A 35 18.12 -2.10 -2.08
CA THR A 35 19.24 -1.41 -2.73
C THR A 35 20.23 -2.36 -3.39
N SER A 36 19.96 -3.67 -3.32
CA SER A 36 20.91 -4.76 -3.59
C SER A 36 20.73 -5.40 -4.96
N LYS A 37 19.50 -5.34 -5.50
CA LYS A 37 19.30 -5.59 -6.91
C LYS A 37 20.03 -4.48 -7.68
N ASN A 38 21.12 -4.89 -8.33
CA ASN A 38 21.52 -4.29 -9.60
C ASN A 38 20.31 -4.52 -10.53
N SER A 39 19.26 -3.71 -10.42
CA SER A 39 18.16 -3.74 -11.37
C SER A 39 18.73 -3.19 -12.68
N THR A 40 19.43 -4.07 -13.41
CA THR A 40 19.57 -3.93 -14.86
C THR A 40 18.18 -3.91 -15.53
N LEU A 41 17.14 -4.26 -14.78
CA LEU A 41 15.73 -3.94 -15.01
C LEU A 41 15.40 -2.49 -14.62
N TYR A 42 15.72 -1.56 -15.52
CA TYR A 42 14.76 -0.71 -16.24
C TYR A 42 15.48 0.51 -16.78
N HIS A 43 15.92 0.41 -18.04
CA HIS A 43 16.37 1.57 -18.77
C HIS A 43 15.19 2.50 -19.06
N PRO A 44 15.18 3.74 -18.58
CA PRO A 44 14.14 4.72 -18.89
C PRO A 44 13.97 4.94 -20.40
N GLN A 45 14.99 4.67 -21.22
CA GLN A 45 14.89 4.68 -22.69
C GLN A 45 13.90 3.65 -23.28
N ARG A 46 13.84 2.41 -22.75
CA ARG A 46 12.93 1.36 -23.29
C ARG A 46 11.47 1.63 -22.94
N TYR A 47 11.24 2.26 -21.81
CA TYR A 47 9.92 2.70 -21.37
C TYR A 47 9.30 3.73 -22.36
N PHE A 48 10.08 4.70 -22.84
CA PHE A 48 9.60 5.71 -23.81
C PHE A 48 9.43 5.20 -25.25
N GLU A 49 10.07 4.10 -25.64
CA GLU A 49 9.85 3.45 -26.95
C GLU A 49 8.48 2.73 -27.00
N ASN A 50 8.03 2.14 -25.88
CA ASN A 50 6.75 1.43 -25.79
C ASN A 50 5.54 2.38 -25.72
N LEU A 51 5.70 3.58 -25.16
CA LEU A 51 4.67 4.63 -25.13
C LEU A 51 4.20 5.09 -26.52
N ARG A 52 5.02 4.94 -27.57
CA ARG A 52 4.63 5.24 -28.96
C ARG A 52 3.89 4.08 -29.63
N ALA A 53 4.05 2.85 -29.15
CA ALA A 53 3.53 1.64 -29.79
C ALA A 53 2.12 1.25 -29.30
N ALA A 54 1.71 1.61 -28.08
CA ALA A 54 0.44 1.20 -27.47
C ALA A 54 -0.83 1.93 -27.98
N ARG A 55 -0.74 2.75 -29.03
CA ARG A 55 -1.85 3.55 -29.60
C ARG A 55 -2.88 2.75 -30.43
N GLY A 56 -3.05 1.45 -30.20
CA GLY A 56 -3.90 0.65 -31.08
C GLY A 56 -4.34 -0.71 -30.54
N ALA A 57 -5.10 -0.74 -29.45
CA ALA A 57 -6.00 -1.86 -29.19
C ALA A 57 -7.15 -1.43 -28.27
N ASN A 58 -8.37 -1.47 -28.79
CA ASN A 58 -9.60 -1.24 -28.05
C ASN A 58 -9.93 -2.50 -27.23
N HIS A 59 -9.99 -2.36 -25.90
CA HIS A 59 -11.11 -2.76 -25.04
C HIS A 59 -10.76 -2.32 -23.61
N ALA A 60 -11.30 -1.17 -23.20
CA ALA A 60 -10.86 -0.41 -22.04
C ALA A 60 -11.94 -0.36 -20.94
N LYS A 61 -11.52 -0.52 -19.69
CA LYS A 61 -11.86 0.45 -18.63
C LYS A 61 -10.63 1.35 -18.44
N ARG A 62 -10.70 2.50 -19.14
CA ARG A 62 -9.91 3.74 -19.02
C ARG A 62 -8.39 3.63 -18.83
N SER A 63 -7.68 3.58 -19.97
CA SER A 63 -6.24 3.80 -20.08
C SER A 63 -5.95 5.25 -20.50
N THR A 64 -5.21 5.99 -19.67
CA THR A 64 -4.31 7.06 -20.11
C THR A 64 -3.06 6.96 -19.22
N SER A 65 -2.17 6.03 -19.59
CA SER A 65 -1.01 5.63 -18.79
C SER A 65 0.09 6.69 -18.83
N THR A 66 0.32 7.34 -17.69
CA THR A 66 1.66 7.76 -17.27
C THR A 66 2.20 6.60 -16.44
N THR A 67 3.26 5.91 -16.88
CA THR A 67 3.85 4.85 -16.05
C THR A 67 4.59 5.45 -14.89
N ILE A 68 4.30 4.89 -13.72
CA ILE A 68 5.01 5.14 -12.48
C ILE A 68 6.30 4.31 -12.52
N THR A 69 7.46 4.95 -12.43
CA THR A 69 8.74 4.24 -12.26
C THR A 69 8.90 3.86 -10.80
N ASN A 70 8.82 2.57 -10.49
CA ASN A 70 9.23 2.02 -9.19
C ASN A 70 10.75 1.79 -9.22
N ASP A 71 11.51 2.83 -8.86
CA ASP A 71 12.97 2.73 -8.71
C ASP A 71 13.29 2.78 -7.21
N ARG A 72 13.75 1.63 -6.69
CA ARG A 72 14.18 1.38 -5.29
C ARG A 72 13.05 1.22 -4.29
N ASP A 73 12.22 0.21 -4.57
CA ASP A 73 11.14 -0.37 -3.77
C ASP A 73 11.38 -0.20 -2.27
N ILE A 74 10.68 0.78 -1.69
CA ILE A 74 10.31 0.70 -0.28
C ILE A 74 9.01 -0.08 -0.28
N SER A 75 9.07 -1.33 0.16
CA SER A 75 7.89 -2.19 0.24
C SER A 75 7.52 -2.41 1.70
N TYR A 76 6.23 -2.29 1.98
CA TYR A 76 5.64 -2.58 3.28
C TYR A 76 5.09 -4.01 3.24
N ILE A 77 5.82 -4.93 3.84
CA ILE A 77 5.56 -6.36 3.70
C ILE A 77 5.18 -7.01 5.03
N LEU A 78 4.31 -8.00 4.97
CA LEU A 78 3.91 -8.80 6.12
C LEU A 78 3.76 -10.27 5.76
N ASP A 79 3.94 -11.13 6.77
CA ASP A 79 3.73 -12.57 6.64
C ASP A 79 2.25 -12.92 6.85
N VAL A 80 1.68 -13.69 5.93
CA VAL A 80 0.39 -14.35 6.05
C VAL A 80 0.59 -15.87 6.08
N TYR A 81 -0.39 -16.59 6.60
CA TYR A 81 -0.37 -18.04 6.76
C TYR A 81 -1.63 -18.61 6.13
N LEU A 82 -1.44 -19.50 5.15
CA LEU A 82 -2.51 -20.01 4.30
C LEU A 82 -2.62 -21.52 4.38
N GLY A 83 -3.85 -22.03 4.25
CA GLY A 83 -4.12 -23.46 4.19
C GLY A 83 -4.10 -24.17 5.53
N SER A 84 -4.59 -25.41 5.54
CA SER A 84 -4.59 -26.32 6.71
C SER A 84 -3.20 -26.59 7.30
N GLN A 85 -2.15 -26.36 6.51
CA GLN A 85 -0.74 -26.51 6.87
C GLN A 85 -0.11 -25.22 7.43
N HIS A 86 -0.82 -24.08 7.35
CA HIS A 86 -0.31 -22.75 7.70
C HIS A 86 0.99 -22.39 6.95
N ASP A 87 0.99 -22.51 5.63
CA ASP A 87 2.12 -22.13 4.79
C ASP A 87 2.34 -20.63 4.89
N LYS A 88 3.56 -20.24 5.26
CA LYS A 88 3.96 -18.85 5.40
C LYS A 88 4.28 -18.24 4.03
N VAL A 89 3.58 -17.17 3.68
CA VAL A 89 3.84 -16.37 2.48
C VAL A 89 4.01 -14.92 2.88
N THR A 90 5.02 -14.25 2.35
CA THR A 90 5.25 -12.82 2.53
C THR A 90 4.58 -12.04 1.39
N VAL A 91 3.81 -11.02 1.75
CA VAL A 91 3.02 -10.22 0.80
C VAL A 91 3.21 -8.73 1.04
N LEU A 92 3.09 -7.95 -0.03
CA LEU A 92 3.06 -6.48 0.00
C LEU A 92 1.68 -6.00 0.44
N LEU A 93 1.63 -5.03 1.35
CA LEU A 93 0.39 -4.40 1.79
C LEU A 93 -0.01 -3.28 0.82
N ASP A 94 -1.20 -3.39 0.24
CA ASP A 94 -1.67 -2.47 -0.80
C ASP A 94 -3.07 -1.91 -0.47
N THR A 95 -3.17 -0.60 -0.24
CA THR A 95 -4.47 0.07 -0.06
C THR A 95 -5.08 0.55 -1.39
N GLY A 96 -4.39 0.40 -2.51
CA GLY A 96 -4.86 0.69 -3.86
C GLY A 96 -5.54 -0.49 -4.57
N SER A 97 -5.44 -1.71 -4.03
CA SER A 97 -6.12 -2.91 -4.55
C SER A 97 -6.88 -3.67 -3.47
N SER A 98 -7.71 -4.66 -3.88
CA SER A 98 -8.66 -5.33 -2.98
C SER A 98 -8.47 -6.84 -2.85
N ASP A 99 -7.58 -7.44 -3.63
CA ASP A 99 -7.38 -8.89 -3.65
C ASP A 99 -6.14 -9.30 -2.86
N LEU A 100 -6.24 -10.39 -2.09
CA LEU A 100 -5.05 -11.16 -1.77
C LEU A 100 -4.73 -12.07 -2.95
N TRP A 101 -3.51 -11.97 -3.46
CA TRP A 101 -2.96 -12.97 -4.37
C TRP A 101 -1.55 -13.40 -3.99
N VAL A 102 -1.27 -14.68 -4.17
CA VAL A 102 0.01 -15.32 -3.86
C VAL A 102 0.48 -16.19 -5.02
N TYR A 103 1.80 -16.41 -5.12
CA TYR A 103 2.35 -17.27 -6.15
C TYR A 103 2.00 -18.75 -5.93
N GLY A 104 1.58 -19.43 -6.99
CA GLY A 104 1.44 -20.88 -7.03
C GLY A 104 2.79 -21.60 -7.17
N PRO A 105 2.81 -22.93 -7.04
CA PRO A 105 4.02 -23.71 -7.18
C PRO A 105 4.59 -23.61 -8.59
N GLY A 106 5.92 -23.48 -8.70
CA GLY A 106 6.64 -23.50 -9.98
C GLY A 106 6.72 -22.17 -10.72
N VAL A 107 6.16 -21.08 -10.20
CA VAL A 107 6.38 -19.74 -10.73
C VAL A 107 7.79 -19.28 -10.37
N SER A 108 8.62 -18.97 -11.37
CA SER A 108 9.94 -18.37 -11.15
C SER A 108 9.77 -16.97 -10.56
N SER A 109 10.69 -16.58 -9.67
CA SER A 109 10.73 -15.23 -9.05
C SER A 109 9.66 -14.90 -8.01
N ALA A 110 9.08 -15.91 -7.33
CA ALA A 110 8.18 -15.72 -6.19
C ALA A 110 8.95 -15.34 -4.90
N GLU A 111 9.32 -14.06 -4.75
CA GLU A 111 10.19 -13.61 -3.65
C GLU A 111 9.57 -13.78 -2.25
N GLY A 112 8.24 -13.75 -2.18
CA GLY A 112 7.47 -13.94 -0.95
C GLY A 112 7.15 -15.40 -0.59
N GLY A 113 7.64 -16.36 -1.38
CA GLY A 113 7.25 -17.77 -1.28
C GLY A 113 5.99 -18.08 -2.08
N THR A 114 5.59 -19.35 -2.03
CA THR A 114 4.49 -19.91 -2.81
C THR A 114 3.50 -20.64 -1.93
N PHE A 115 2.25 -20.70 -2.35
CA PHE A 115 1.22 -21.54 -1.76
C PHE A 115 0.78 -22.60 -2.79
N ASP A 116 0.77 -23.88 -2.38
CA ASP A 116 0.26 -24.99 -3.20
C ASP A 116 -1.09 -25.47 -2.64
N PRO A 117 -2.21 -25.13 -3.29
CA PRO A 117 -3.54 -25.56 -2.85
C PRO A 117 -3.66 -27.07 -2.67
N SER A 118 -2.95 -27.87 -3.48
CA SER A 118 -3.03 -29.33 -3.43
C SER A 118 -2.48 -29.95 -2.14
N GLN A 119 -1.75 -29.17 -1.34
CA GLN A 119 -1.22 -29.58 -0.04
C GLN A 119 -2.15 -29.21 1.13
N SER A 120 -3.19 -28.42 0.91
CA SER A 120 -4.15 -28.05 1.95
C SER A 120 -5.37 -28.98 1.90
N SER A 121 -5.75 -29.58 3.03
CA SER A 121 -6.98 -30.39 3.11
C SER A 121 -8.26 -29.55 3.18
N HIS A 122 -8.13 -28.23 3.30
CA HIS A 122 -9.24 -27.28 3.34
C HIS A 122 -9.39 -26.51 2.02
N ASP A 123 -8.55 -26.81 1.02
CA ASP A 123 -8.60 -26.16 -0.28
C ASP A 123 -9.96 -26.37 -0.96
N GLN A 124 -10.50 -25.28 -1.50
CA GLN A 124 -11.65 -25.35 -2.37
C GLN A 124 -11.49 -24.37 -3.53
N SER A 125 -11.33 -24.88 -4.75
CA SER A 125 -11.40 -24.04 -5.95
C SER A 125 -12.78 -23.42 -6.09
N THR A 126 -12.82 -22.12 -6.39
CA THR A 126 -14.06 -21.39 -6.69
C THR A 126 -14.57 -21.68 -8.12
N GLY A 127 -13.67 -22.12 -9.00
CA GLY A 127 -13.89 -22.20 -10.45
C GLY A 127 -13.72 -20.87 -11.19
N GLU A 128 -13.39 -19.78 -10.49
CA GLU A 128 -13.20 -18.44 -11.06
C GLU A 128 -11.73 -18.17 -11.40
N SER A 129 -11.50 -17.55 -12.55
CA SER A 129 -10.17 -17.10 -12.98
C SER A 129 -9.81 -15.76 -12.33
N PHE A 130 -8.53 -15.56 -12.06
CA PHE A 130 -7.96 -14.31 -11.57
C PHE A 130 -7.10 -13.69 -12.66
N SER A 131 -7.27 -12.39 -12.92
CA SER A 131 -6.40 -11.60 -13.77
C SER A 131 -6.40 -10.16 -13.30
N ILE A 132 -5.22 -9.63 -12.95
CA ILE A 132 -5.06 -8.26 -12.46
C ILE A 132 -3.94 -7.55 -13.22
N GLN A 133 -4.10 -6.24 -13.41
CA GLN A 133 -3.07 -5.37 -13.97
C GLN A 133 -2.99 -4.07 -13.15
N TYR A 134 -1.77 -3.68 -12.79
CA TYR A 134 -1.46 -2.47 -12.02
C TYR A 134 -1.00 -1.32 -12.92
N LEU A 135 -0.92 -0.12 -12.34
CA LEU A 135 -0.57 1.12 -13.05
C LEU A 135 0.85 1.14 -13.62
N ASP A 136 1.78 0.41 -13.01
CA ASP A 136 3.16 0.23 -13.49
C ASP A 136 3.27 -0.79 -14.64
N ASN A 137 2.13 -1.37 -15.07
CA ASN A 137 1.97 -2.45 -16.04
C ASN A 137 2.41 -3.83 -15.55
N SER A 138 2.73 -3.97 -14.27
CA SER A 138 2.81 -5.29 -13.65
C SER A 138 1.41 -5.91 -13.58
N GLY A 139 1.34 -7.23 -13.42
CA GLY A 139 0.12 -7.99 -13.44
C GLY A 139 0.35 -9.46 -13.16
N ALA A 140 -0.73 -10.15 -12.81
CA ALA A 140 -0.71 -11.55 -12.47
C ALA A 140 -2.00 -12.25 -12.94
N GLU A 141 -1.86 -13.54 -13.26
CA GLU A 141 -2.96 -14.39 -13.73
C GLU A 141 -2.96 -15.70 -12.95
N GLY A 142 -4.15 -16.21 -12.65
CA GLY A 142 -4.33 -17.39 -11.80
C GLY A 142 -5.78 -17.82 -11.64
N SER A 143 -6.09 -18.36 -10.46
CA SER A 143 -7.45 -18.77 -10.10
C SER A 143 -7.74 -18.49 -8.63
N TYR A 144 -9.01 -18.24 -8.31
CA TYR A 144 -9.45 -18.03 -6.94
C TYR A 144 -9.70 -19.36 -6.21
N TYR A 145 -9.32 -19.39 -4.94
CA TYR A 145 -9.53 -20.48 -4.01
C TYR A 145 -10.16 -19.95 -2.72
N LEU A 146 -10.88 -20.81 -2.01
CA LEU A 146 -11.22 -20.65 -0.61
C LEU A 146 -10.29 -21.53 0.21
N ASP A 147 -9.70 -20.97 1.27
CA ASP A 147 -8.93 -21.75 2.24
C ASP A 147 -8.83 -21.01 3.59
N ASP A 148 -8.10 -21.58 4.55
CA ASP A 148 -7.82 -20.95 5.84
C ASP A 148 -6.81 -19.80 5.70
N PHE A 149 -7.05 -18.72 6.43
CA PHE A 149 -6.20 -17.53 6.52
C PHE A 149 -5.84 -17.18 7.97
N SER A 150 -4.58 -16.78 8.19
CA SER A 150 -4.10 -16.23 9.46
C SER A 150 -2.88 -15.30 9.28
N PHE A 151 -2.51 -14.59 10.35
CA PHE A 151 -1.25 -13.83 10.47
C PHE A 151 -0.20 -14.53 11.34
N ASN A 152 -0.48 -15.74 11.82
CA ASN A 152 0.47 -16.56 12.54
C ASN A 152 0.21 -18.06 12.28
N SER A 153 1.19 -18.89 12.61
CA SER A 153 1.12 -20.35 12.45
C SER A 153 0.33 -21.09 13.55
N GLY A 154 -0.25 -20.36 14.52
CA GLY A 154 -0.84 -20.95 15.72
C GLY A 154 -2.32 -21.29 15.60
N SER A 155 -3.08 -20.55 14.78
CA SER A 155 -4.53 -20.77 14.61
C SER A 155 -5.07 -20.07 13.37
N THR A 156 -6.09 -20.64 12.74
CA THR A 156 -6.89 -20.00 11.68
C THR A 156 -7.69 -18.82 12.23
N LEU A 157 -7.60 -17.66 11.58
CA LEU A 157 -8.40 -16.47 11.91
C LEU A 157 -9.69 -16.41 11.09
N VAL A 158 -9.60 -16.76 9.81
CA VAL A 158 -10.74 -16.78 8.88
C VAL A 158 -10.70 -18.10 8.13
N SER A 159 -11.74 -18.91 8.27
CA SER A 159 -11.95 -20.12 7.46
C SER A 159 -12.70 -19.80 6.18
N ASN A 160 -12.42 -20.51 5.08
CA ASN A 160 -13.03 -20.26 3.77
C ASN A 160 -12.80 -18.81 3.28
N PHE A 161 -11.61 -18.27 3.52
CA PHE A 161 -11.18 -16.97 3.01
C PHE A 161 -10.86 -17.09 1.51
N GLN A 162 -11.38 -16.17 0.70
CA GLN A 162 -11.15 -16.15 -0.74
C GLN A 162 -9.88 -15.37 -1.08
N PHE A 163 -8.98 -15.98 -1.85
CA PHE A 163 -7.77 -15.36 -2.39
C PHE A 163 -7.36 -16.03 -3.71
N ALA A 164 -6.48 -15.38 -4.47
CA ALA A 164 -5.99 -15.90 -5.74
C ALA A 164 -4.63 -16.60 -5.59
N VAL A 165 -4.47 -17.69 -6.33
CA VAL A 165 -3.18 -18.37 -6.51
C VAL A 165 -2.75 -18.21 -7.96
N VAL A 166 -1.65 -17.49 -8.17
CA VAL A 166 -1.21 -17.06 -9.49
C VAL A 166 -0.27 -18.07 -10.12
N SER A 167 -0.53 -18.40 -11.39
CA SER A 167 0.33 -19.28 -12.20
C SER A 167 1.35 -18.51 -13.04
N SER A 168 1.19 -17.19 -13.15
CA SER A 168 2.13 -16.31 -13.84
C SER A 168 1.99 -14.87 -13.35
N ALA A 169 3.13 -14.19 -13.24
CA ALA A 169 3.20 -12.74 -13.07
C ALA A 169 4.32 -12.18 -13.94
N ASN A 170 4.24 -10.91 -14.33
CA ASN A 170 5.26 -10.23 -15.14
C ASN A 170 6.17 -9.29 -14.31
N ALA A 171 6.23 -9.50 -12.99
CA ALA A 171 7.12 -8.83 -12.06
C ALA A 171 7.79 -9.85 -11.11
N ASP A 172 9.07 -9.60 -10.81
CA ASP A 172 9.82 -10.33 -9.78
C ASP A 172 9.53 -9.68 -8.41
N SER A 173 8.44 -10.10 -7.76
CA SER A 173 7.90 -9.46 -6.56
C SER A 173 7.37 -10.47 -5.54
N THR A 174 6.93 -9.99 -4.37
CA THR A 174 6.07 -10.76 -3.45
C THR A 174 4.64 -10.83 -4.00
N GLY A 175 3.78 -11.65 -3.39
CA GLY A 175 2.33 -11.50 -3.55
C GLY A 175 1.85 -10.15 -3.02
N ILE A 176 0.58 -9.80 -3.24
CA ILE A 176 -0.02 -8.56 -2.72
C ILE A 176 -1.24 -8.92 -1.88
N LEU A 177 -1.36 -8.25 -0.74
CA LEU A 177 -2.55 -8.20 0.10
C LEU A 177 -3.23 -6.84 -0.12
N GLY A 178 -4.20 -6.84 -1.03
CA GLY A 178 -5.12 -5.73 -1.22
C GLY A 178 -6.07 -5.59 -0.03
N VAL A 179 -6.20 -4.38 0.49
CA VAL A 179 -7.10 -4.05 1.62
C VAL A 179 -8.06 -2.90 1.32
N ALA A 180 -8.18 -2.49 0.06
CA ALA A 180 -9.18 -1.52 -0.37
C ALA A 180 -10.62 -2.06 -0.21
N ASP A 181 -11.62 -1.25 -0.57
CA ASP A 181 -13.02 -1.63 -0.38
C ASP A 181 -13.52 -2.66 -1.41
N LYS A 182 -14.59 -3.37 -1.06
CA LYS A 182 -15.27 -4.29 -1.99
C LYS A 182 -15.77 -3.55 -3.22
N GLY A 183 -15.85 -4.25 -4.34
CA GLY A 183 -16.19 -3.69 -5.65
C GLY A 183 -14.98 -3.23 -6.45
N GLN A 184 -13.77 -3.38 -5.90
CA GLN A 184 -12.50 -3.12 -6.57
C GLN A 184 -11.66 -4.40 -6.73
N GLU A 185 -12.22 -5.58 -6.44
CA GLU A 185 -11.60 -6.87 -6.74
C GLU A 185 -11.52 -7.13 -8.25
N ALA A 186 -10.50 -7.88 -8.66
CA ALA A 186 -10.25 -8.25 -10.05
C ALA A 186 -11.18 -9.37 -10.58
N VAL A 187 -12.07 -9.91 -9.75
CA VAL A 187 -13.04 -10.93 -10.16
C VAL A 187 -14.01 -10.38 -11.21
N GLU A 188 -14.28 -11.16 -12.25
CA GLU A 188 -15.22 -10.77 -13.30
C GLU A 188 -16.67 -11.05 -12.88
N GLY A 189 -17.45 -10.00 -12.63
CA GLY A 189 -18.90 -10.08 -12.42
C GLY A 189 -19.35 -9.83 -10.99
N GLU A 190 -20.64 -10.04 -10.74
CA GLU A 190 -21.27 -9.97 -9.42
C GLU A 190 -21.74 -11.39 -9.01
N PRO A 191 -21.66 -11.77 -7.72
CA PRO A 191 -21.29 -10.92 -6.58
C PRO A 191 -19.76 -10.83 -6.36
N THR A 192 -19.32 -9.72 -5.77
CA THR A 192 -17.98 -9.63 -5.17
C THR A 192 -17.86 -10.55 -3.94
N TYR A 193 -16.64 -10.73 -3.40
CA TYR A 193 -16.40 -11.53 -2.20
C TYR A 193 -16.00 -10.66 -1.00
N ASP A 194 -15.98 -11.25 0.20
CA ASP A 194 -15.45 -10.57 1.39
C ASP A 194 -13.92 -10.62 1.37
N ASN A 195 -13.27 -9.55 0.88
CA ASN A 195 -11.84 -9.37 1.06
C ASN A 195 -11.46 -9.15 2.55
N LEU A 196 -10.17 -9.03 2.85
CA LEU A 196 -9.67 -9.22 4.22
C LEU A 196 -10.37 -8.36 5.30
N PRO A 197 -10.49 -7.03 5.19
CA PRO A 197 -11.15 -6.23 6.23
C PRO A 197 -12.59 -6.69 6.53
N TRP A 198 -13.33 -7.02 5.47
CA TRP A 198 -14.71 -7.49 5.56
C TRP A 198 -14.81 -8.92 6.10
N ALA A 199 -13.90 -9.80 5.70
CA ALA A 199 -13.82 -11.17 6.19
C ALA A 199 -13.49 -11.24 7.68
N LEU A 200 -12.57 -10.38 8.16
CA LEU A 200 -12.23 -10.25 9.58
C LEU A 200 -13.43 -9.79 10.41
N GLN A 201 -14.15 -8.76 9.94
CA GLN A 201 -15.35 -8.27 10.61
C GLN A 201 -16.44 -9.35 10.66
N LYS A 202 -16.74 -9.99 9.52
CA LYS A 202 -17.76 -11.02 9.40
C LYS A 202 -17.48 -12.24 10.27
N SER A 203 -16.20 -12.59 10.44
CA SER A 203 -15.75 -13.68 11.31
C SER A 203 -15.75 -13.30 12.80
N GLY A 204 -16.10 -12.05 13.13
CA GLY A 204 -16.11 -11.54 14.50
C GLY A 204 -14.72 -11.30 15.10
N VAL A 205 -13.67 -11.30 14.26
CA VAL A 205 -12.29 -11.03 14.70
C VAL A 205 -12.14 -9.55 15.05
N THR A 206 -12.62 -8.67 14.16
CA THR A 206 -12.55 -7.21 14.32
C THR A 206 -13.94 -6.60 14.48
N PRO A 207 -14.08 -5.49 15.22
CA PRO A 207 -15.39 -4.87 15.46
C PRO A 207 -16.00 -4.24 14.20
N LYS A 208 -15.15 -3.88 13.23
CA LYS A 208 -15.54 -3.15 12.02
C LYS A 208 -14.65 -3.53 10.84
N ALA A 209 -15.20 -3.47 9.62
CA ALA A 209 -14.42 -3.53 8.40
C ALA A 209 -13.75 -2.16 8.20
N SER A 210 -12.63 -1.98 8.86
CA SER A 210 -11.84 -0.76 8.88
C SER A 210 -10.41 -1.08 9.27
N TYR A 211 -9.48 -0.15 9.03
CA TYR A 211 -8.12 -0.27 9.51
C TYR A 211 -7.43 1.09 9.63
N SER A 212 -6.52 1.20 10.60
CA SER A 212 -5.55 2.30 10.64
C SER A 212 -4.21 1.90 10.04
N LEU A 213 -3.56 2.83 9.34
CA LEU A 213 -2.25 2.70 8.76
C LEU A 213 -1.30 3.76 9.32
N PHE A 214 -0.16 3.29 9.81
CA PHE A 214 0.99 4.10 10.18
C PHE A 214 2.23 3.47 9.56
N LEU A 215 2.74 4.06 8.47
CA LEU A 215 3.88 3.49 7.75
C LEU A 215 5.18 3.51 8.54
N GLY A 216 5.30 4.40 9.53
CA GLY A 216 6.55 4.57 10.28
C GLY A 216 7.63 5.25 9.44
N SER A 217 8.85 5.32 10.00
CA SER A 217 9.97 6.00 9.36
C SER A 217 10.90 4.99 8.70
N GLU A 218 11.54 5.38 7.60
CA GLU A 218 12.58 4.55 6.97
C GLU A 218 13.72 4.21 7.95
N GLN A 219 14.01 5.07 8.92
CA GLN A 219 15.09 4.83 9.88
C GLN A 219 14.73 3.76 10.93
N GLU A 220 13.47 3.70 11.35
CA GLU A 220 13.00 2.69 12.31
C GLU A 220 12.76 1.33 11.63
N GLY A 221 12.49 1.33 10.33
CA GLY A 221 12.35 0.12 9.52
C GLY A 221 11.07 -0.68 9.81
N LYS A 222 10.11 -0.09 10.52
CA LYS A 222 8.86 -0.73 10.93
C LYS A 222 7.69 0.24 10.88
N GLY A 223 6.52 -0.28 10.55
CA GLY A 223 5.24 0.40 10.71
C GLY A 223 4.18 -0.57 11.21
N SER A 224 2.92 -0.13 11.21
CA SER A 224 1.81 -0.96 11.68
C SER A 224 0.51 -0.70 10.94
N ILE A 225 -0.27 -1.76 10.78
CA ILE A 225 -1.68 -1.74 10.40
C ILE A 225 -2.52 -2.26 11.58
N ILE A 226 -3.67 -1.64 11.82
CA ILE A 226 -4.59 -2.03 12.90
C ILE A 226 -5.98 -2.21 12.33
N PHE A 227 -6.42 -3.45 12.13
CA PHE A 227 -7.79 -3.71 11.69
C PHE A 227 -8.78 -3.47 12.83
N GLY A 228 -9.84 -2.70 12.56
CA GLY A 228 -10.91 -2.40 13.50
C GLY A 228 -10.53 -1.54 14.71
N GLY A 229 -9.42 -0.79 14.65
CA GLY A 229 -9.02 0.10 15.74
C GLY A 229 -8.07 1.20 15.34
N ILE A 230 -7.89 2.15 16.26
CA ILE A 230 -7.13 3.39 16.09
C ILE A 230 -6.13 3.50 17.23
N ASP A 231 -4.87 3.83 16.94
CA ASP A 231 -3.83 4.13 17.91
C ASP A 231 -3.70 5.65 18.09
N THR A 232 -4.22 6.17 19.21
CA THR A 232 -4.26 7.61 19.48
C THR A 232 -2.90 8.21 19.80
N ASP A 233 -1.88 7.38 20.02
CA ASP A 233 -0.53 7.83 20.32
C ASP A 233 0.33 8.07 19.06
N LYS A 234 -0.16 7.66 17.89
CA LYS A 234 0.56 7.70 16.59
C LYS A 234 0.20 8.89 15.71
N TYR A 235 -0.63 9.80 16.19
CA TYR A 235 -0.91 11.06 15.51
C TYR A 235 -0.93 12.23 16.47
N GLU A 236 -0.85 13.43 15.91
CA GLU A 236 -1.02 14.68 16.64
C GLU A 236 -2.20 15.49 16.08
N GLY A 237 -2.77 16.34 16.94
CA GLY A 237 -3.99 17.07 16.63
C GLY A 237 -5.22 16.15 16.56
N ASP A 238 -6.20 16.57 15.75
CA ASP A 238 -7.47 15.85 15.57
C ASP A 238 -7.42 14.95 14.34
N LEU A 239 -7.90 13.71 14.47
CA LEU A 239 -8.16 12.83 13.34
C LEU A 239 -9.44 13.27 12.62
N LYS A 240 -9.31 14.06 11.55
CA LYS A 240 -10.44 14.64 10.80
C LYS A 240 -10.96 13.67 9.76
N LYS A 241 -12.29 13.57 9.64
CA LYS A 241 -13.01 12.60 8.83
C LYS A 241 -13.50 13.20 7.52
N TYR A 242 -13.31 12.46 6.43
CA TYR A 242 -13.65 12.82 5.06
C TYR A 242 -14.50 11.72 4.44
N GLN A 243 -15.50 12.11 3.64
CA GLN A 243 -16.31 11.17 2.86
C GLN A 243 -15.51 10.67 1.66
N VAL A 244 -15.60 9.37 1.37
CA VAL A 244 -14.92 8.72 0.25
C VAL A 244 -15.96 8.26 -0.76
N SER A 245 -15.67 8.49 -2.04
CA SER A 245 -16.49 7.95 -3.12
C SER A 245 -16.11 6.49 -3.38
N THR A 246 -17.08 5.60 -3.42
CA THR A 246 -16.88 4.17 -3.71
C THR A 246 -16.36 3.92 -5.14
N ASP A 247 -16.58 4.86 -6.06
CA ASP A 247 -16.30 4.69 -7.49
C ASP A 247 -14.87 5.10 -7.90
N GLN A 248 -14.08 5.66 -6.97
CA GLN A 248 -12.81 6.34 -7.28
C GLN A 248 -11.63 5.91 -6.40
N GLY A 249 -11.72 4.75 -5.77
CA GLY A 249 -10.69 4.28 -4.83
C GLY A 249 -10.75 4.99 -3.48
N LEU A 250 -9.78 4.67 -2.61
CA LEU A 250 -9.66 5.25 -1.27
C LEU A 250 -9.01 6.64 -1.31
N GLY A 251 -9.71 7.60 -1.93
CA GLY A 251 -9.21 8.94 -2.17
C GLY A 251 -9.85 10.06 -1.33
N ILE A 252 -9.07 11.11 -1.07
CA ILE A 252 -9.52 12.35 -0.43
C ILE A 252 -9.15 13.58 -1.26
N THR A 253 -9.91 14.66 -1.17
CA THR A 253 -9.63 15.90 -1.90
C THR A 253 -8.59 16.76 -1.17
N ALA A 254 -7.46 17.03 -1.83
CA ALA A 254 -6.54 18.08 -1.39
C ALA A 254 -6.98 19.41 -2.01
N GLN A 255 -7.19 20.42 -1.18
CA GLN A 255 -7.63 21.76 -1.60
C GLN A 255 -6.47 22.56 -2.19
N SER A 256 -5.33 22.56 -1.49
CA SER A 256 -4.14 23.27 -1.93
C SER A 256 -2.87 22.63 -1.36
N ALA A 257 -1.72 22.98 -1.92
CA ALA A 257 -0.42 22.73 -1.32
C ALA A 257 0.32 24.05 -1.08
N THR A 258 1.03 24.17 0.04
CA THR A 258 1.95 25.29 0.30
C THR A 258 3.38 24.82 0.06
N VAL A 259 4.03 25.43 -0.92
CA VAL A 259 5.40 25.12 -1.37
C VAL A 259 6.22 26.41 -1.35
N GLY A 260 7.32 26.46 -0.61
CA GLY A 260 8.14 27.68 -0.49
C GLY A 260 7.37 28.91 0.00
N GLY A 261 6.33 28.71 0.81
CA GLY A 261 5.42 29.76 1.30
C GLY A 261 4.40 30.26 0.27
N LYS A 262 4.30 29.64 -0.91
CA LYS A 262 3.29 29.93 -1.93
C LYS A 262 2.23 28.84 -1.95
N SER A 263 0.97 29.24 -2.00
CA SER A 263 -0.15 28.31 -2.17
C SER A 263 -0.36 27.97 -3.65
N ILE A 264 -0.53 26.68 -3.93
CA ILE A 264 -0.90 26.09 -5.22
C ILE A 264 -2.28 25.46 -5.03
N SER A 265 -3.27 25.90 -5.80
CA SER A 265 -4.61 25.31 -5.78
C SER A 265 -4.59 23.93 -6.44
N LEU A 266 -5.20 22.93 -5.81
CA LEU A 266 -5.30 21.56 -6.32
C LEU A 266 -6.77 21.22 -6.62
N GLY A 267 -7.62 21.17 -5.59
CA GLY A 267 -9.06 20.97 -5.73
C GLY A 267 -9.46 19.62 -6.34
N GLN A 268 -8.65 18.59 -6.14
CA GLN A 268 -8.75 17.29 -6.81
C GLN A 268 -8.52 16.14 -5.83
N SER A 269 -9.01 14.94 -6.19
CA SER A 269 -8.88 13.73 -5.36
C SER A 269 -7.50 13.11 -5.51
N TYR A 270 -6.94 12.65 -4.39
CA TYR A 270 -5.71 11.86 -4.34
C TYR A 270 -6.01 10.53 -3.64
N ILE A 271 -5.71 9.42 -4.31
CA ILE A 271 -5.81 8.08 -3.73
C ILE A 271 -4.70 7.92 -2.68
N LEU A 272 -5.06 7.46 -1.48
CA LEU A 272 -4.12 7.15 -0.42
C LEU A 272 -3.65 5.71 -0.57
N ASP A 273 -2.49 5.51 -1.19
CA ASP A 273 -2.07 4.21 -1.71
C ASP A 273 -0.71 3.75 -1.15
N SER A 274 -0.71 2.74 -0.28
CA SER A 274 0.53 2.11 0.23
C SER A 274 1.17 1.14 -0.76
N GLY A 275 0.50 0.81 -1.86
CA GLY A 275 1.05 0.02 -2.95
C GLY A 275 1.89 0.83 -3.93
N THR A 276 1.91 2.16 -3.78
CA THR A 276 2.70 3.06 -4.63
C THR A 276 3.84 3.73 -3.83
N SER A 277 5.08 3.33 -4.14
CA SER A 277 6.30 3.83 -3.49
C SER A 277 6.45 5.36 -3.51
N TRP A 278 6.15 5.99 -4.65
CA TRP A 278 6.32 7.42 -4.90
C TRP A 278 4.96 8.10 -5.03
N ASN A 279 4.90 9.42 -4.94
CA ASN A 279 3.65 10.11 -5.25
C ASN A 279 3.41 10.21 -6.76
N LEU A 280 2.14 10.34 -7.15
CA LEU A 280 1.73 10.71 -8.50
C LEU A 280 0.93 12.01 -8.44
N TRP A 281 1.53 13.11 -8.87
CA TRP A 281 1.03 14.47 -8.68
C TRP A 281 0.80 15.19 -10.00
N PRO A 282 0.00 16.27 -10.02
CA PRO A 282 -0.04 17.20 -11.15
C PRO A 282 1.35 17.70 -11.51
N THR A 283 1.57 17.94 -12.79
CA THR A 283 2.82 18.52 -13.30
C THR A 283 3.17 19.83 -12.58
N ASP A 284 2.21 20.75 -12.45
CA ASP A 284 2.44 22.05 -11.81
C ASP A 284 2.91 21.93 -10.34
N LEU A 285 2.31 21.02 -9.58
CA LEU A 285 2.71 20.75 -8.20
C LEU A 285 4.11 20.12 -8.15
N THR A 286 4.34 19.10 -8.98
CA THR A 286 5.60 18.36 -9.03
C THR A 286 6.77 19.27 -9.38
N GLU A 287 6.61 20.10 -10.41
CA GLU A 287 7.63 21.05 -10.83
C GLU A 287 7.90 22.14 -9.78
N ALA A 288 6.86 22.66 -9.13
CA ALA A 288 7.01 23.65 -8.07
C ALA A 288 7.78 23.08 -6.86
N VAL A 289 7.46 21.84 -6.44
CA VAL A 289 8.18 21.15 -5.35
C VAL A 289 9.62 20.86 -5.77
N ALA A 290 9.84 20.34 -6.97
CA ALA A 290 11.19 20.07 -7.46
C ALA A 290 12.07 21.34 -7.48
N GLN A 291 11.53 22.46 -7.94
CA GLN A 291 12.23 23.75 -7.93
C GLN A 291 12.57 24.21 -6.51
N GLU A 292 11.62 24.10 -5.58
CA GLU A 292 11.82 24.46 -4.17
C GLU A 292 12.90 23.59 -3.50
N LEU A 293 12.98 22.32 -3.86
CA LEU A 293 14.02 21.39 -3.41
C LEU A 293 15.38 21.57 -4.13
N GLY A 294 15.49 22.57 -5.01
CA GLY A 294 16.72 22.86 -5.75
C GLY A 294 16.95 21.91 -6.93
N LEU A 295 15.99 21.82 -7.84
CA LEU A 295 16.07 21.08 -9.10
C LEU A 295 17.39 21.34 -9.83
N ILE A 296 18.12 20.26 -10.09
CA ILE A 296 19.39 20.24 -10.83
C ILE A 296 19.12 19.88 -12.29
N SER A 297 18.32 18.84 -12.53
CA SER A 297 17.96 18.41 -13.88
C SER A 297 16.69 17.56 -13.87
N TYR A 298 15.97 17.56 -14.99
CA TYR A 298 14.94 16.57 -15.27
C TYR A 298 15.48 15.62 -16.33
N GLN A 299 15.67 14.36 -15.98
CA GLN A 299 16.26 13.37 -16.86
C GLN A 299 15.56 12.05 -16.63
N GLN A 300 15.20 11.38 -17.73
CA GLN A 300 14.72 10.00 -17.66
C GLN A 300 13.43 9.82 -16.81
N GLY A 301 12.58 10.86 -16.72
CA GLY A 301 11.38 10.84 -15.89
C GLY A 301 11.61 11.19 -14.43
N LEU A 302 12.86 11.45 -14.03
CA LEU A 302 13.26 11.78 -12.66
C LEU A 302 13.57 13.26 -12.53
N TYR A 303 13.08 13.87 -11.45
CA TYR A 303 13.42 15.23 -11.04
C TYR A 303 14.59 15.17 -10.07
N ILE A 304 15.82 15.29 -10.60
CA ILE A 304 17.04 15.26 -9.80
C ILE A 304 17.18 16.58 -9.04
N VAL A 305 17.19 16.51 -7.72
CA VAL A 305 17.19 17.66 -6.79
C VAL A 305 18.42 17.62 -5.89
N ASN A 306 18.61 18.69 -5.11
CA ASN A 306 19.65 18.70 -4.10
C ASN A 306 19.40 17.62 -3.03
N CYS A 307 20.42 16.85 -2.70
CA CYS A 307 20.34 15.85 -1.64
C CYS A 307 20.41 16.45 -0.23
N ASP A 308 20.92 17.66 -0.08
CA ASP A 308 21.10 18.32 1.20
C ASP A 308 19.95 19.30 1.41
N GLN A 309 18.93 18.82 2.13
CA GLN A 309 17.72 19.58 2.42
C GLN A 309 17.74 20.15 3.85
N PRO A 310 17.22 21.37 4.06
CA PRO A 310 17.07 21.95 5.39
C PRO A 310 16.07 21.15 6.23
N SER A 311 16.41 20.90 7.51
CA SER A 311 15.60 20.07 8.41
C SER A 311 14.41 20.80 9.05
N ASP A 312 14.33 22.12 8.90
CA ASP A 312 13.27 22.99 9.45
C ASP A 312 12.24 23.40 8.39
N LYS A 313 12.29 22.81 7.19
CA LYS A 313 11.37 23.12 6.08
C LYS A 313 10.52 21.92 5.72
N SER A 314 9.29 22.23 5.32
CA SER A 314 8.30 21.28 4.86
C SER A 314 7.42 21.91 3.78
N ILE A 315 6.83 21.08 2.94
CA ILE A 315 5.63 21.46 2.19
C ILE A 315 4.42 21.04 3.02
N SER A 316 3.27 21.67 2.81
CA SER A 316 2.02 21.24 3.46
C SER A 316 0.90 21.07 2.45
N PHE A 317 0.10 20.04 2.64
CA PHE A 317 -1.14 19.80 1.90
C PHE A 317 -2.31 20.19 2.80
N ASP A 318 -3.14 21.11 2.31
CA ASP A 318 -4.40 21.47 2.93
C ASP A 318 -5.50 20.54 2.40
N LEU A 319 -6.13 19.81 3.32
CA LEU A 319 -7.22 18.87 3.05
C LEU A 319 -8.59 19.48 3.39
N GLY A 320 -8.63 20.76 3.79
CA GLY A 320 -9.84 21.51 4.15
C GLY A 320 -10.04 21.62 5.66
N GLU A 321 -10.21 20.49 6.35
CA GLU A 321 -10.36 20.47 7.83
C GLU A 321 -9.05 20.15 8.57
N ASN A 322 -8.08 19.60 7.86
CA ASN A 322 -6.76 19.26 8.39
C ASN A 322 -5.67 19.55 7.36
N SER A 323 -4.42 19.54 7.80
CA SER A 323 -3.26 19.67 6.92
C SER A 323 -2.19 18.65 7.26
N ILE A 324 -1.53 18.11 6.24
CA ILE A 324 -0.38 17.20 6.39
C ILE A 324 0.86 17.90 5.86
N SER A 325 1.89 17.99 6.70
CA SER A 325 3.19 18.56 6.35
C SER A 325 4.21 17.44 6.13
N ILE A 326 4.95 17.55 5.02
CA ILE A 326 6.04 16.63 4.67
C ILE A 326 7.36 17.40 4.74
N PRO A 327 8.30 17.00 5.61
CA PRO A 327 9.65 17.56 5.64
C PRO A 327 10.33 17.45 4.27
N TYR A 328 11.16 18.43 3.91
CA TYR A 328 11.87 18.39 2.62
C TYR A 328 12.77 17.15 2.47
N SER A 329 13.32 16.65 3.58
CA SER A 329 14.11 15.41 3.60
C SER A 329 13.32 14.17 3.20
N ASP A 330 12.02 14.15 3.47
CA ASP A 330 11.18 12.97 3.27
C ASP A 330 10.60 12.93 1.85
N LEU A 331 10.67 14.06 1.14
CA LEU A 331 10.32 14.19 -0.27
C LEU A 331 11.41 13.69 -1.23
N ILE A 332 12.62 13.37 -0.75
CA ILE A 332 13.73 12.99 -1.62
C ILE A 332 14.07 11.50 -1.50
N VAL A 333 14.26 10.86 -2.64
CA VAL A 333 14.64 9.44 -2.76
C VAL A 333 16.06 9.36 -3.33
N ASN A 334 16.96 8.63 -2.66
CA ASN A 334 18.30 8.40 -3.19
C ASN A 334 18.21 7.41 -4.36
N VAL A 335 18.50 7.89 -5.58
CA VAL A 335 18.56 7.16 -6.86
C VAL A 335 20.00 6.93 -7.35
N GLY A 336 21.02 7.26 -6.55
CA GLY A 336 22.43 7.04 -6.91
C GLY A 336 22.90 5.59 -6.72
N GLU A 337 23.60 5.03 -7.70
CA GLU A 337 24.13 3.66 -7.64
C GLU A 337 25.50 3.59 -6.93
N ASN A 338 25.90 2.40 -6.48
CA ASN A 338 27.24 2.15 -5.93
C ASN A 338 27.64 3.11 -4.79
N GLY A 339 26.68 3.50 -3.96
CA GLY A 339 26.88 4.43 -2.85
C GLY A 339 27.01 5.91 -3.24
N GLN A 340 26.80 6.26 -4.52
CA GLN A 340 26.68 7.66 -4.92
C GLN A 340 25.41 8.26 -4.35
N LYS A 341 25.50 9.52 -3.88
CA LYS A 341 24.35 10.28 -3.38
C LYS A 341 23.77 11.08 -4.55
N VAL A 342 22.74 10.55 -5.19
CA VAL A 342 21.96 11.25 -6.23
C VAL A 342 20.51 11.21 -5.77
N CYS A 343 19.84 12.35 -5.66
CA CYS A 343 18.50 12.39 -5.09
C CYS A 343 17.49 12.84 -6.14
N SER A 344 16.42 12.07 -6.28
CA SER A 344 15.23 12.45 -7.03
C SER A 344 14.15 12.93 -6.06
N LEU A 345 13.26 13.81 -6.52
CA LEU A 345 11.96 13.98 -5.88
C LEU A 345 11.21 12.64 -5.90
N GLY A 346 10.67 12.24 -4.76
CA GLY A 346 9.80 11.06 -4.58
C GLY A 346 8.37 11.29 -5.07
N ALA A 347 8.25 11.92 -6.24
CA ALA A 347 6.99 12.16 -6.92
C ALA A 347 7.22 12.16 -8.43
N GLN A 348 6.22 11.67 -9.15
CA GLN A 348 6.15 11.73 -10.60
C GLN A 348 5.01 12.65 -11.03
N ALA A 349 5.23 13.35 -12.14
CA ALA A 349 4.24 14.23 -12.75
C ALA A 349 3.30 13.44 -13.66
N THR A 350 2.00 13.68 -13.54
CA THR A 350 0.98 13.25 -14.49
C THR A 350 -0.02 14.39 -14.72
N ASP A 351 -0.59 14.43 -15.93
CA ASP A 351 -1.69 15.34 -16.28
C ASP A 351 -3.05 14.61 -16.32
N TYR A 352 -3.07 13.33 -15.90
CA TYR A 352 -4.24 12.47 -15.94
C TYR A 352 -4.44 11.79 -14.61
N ASP A 353 -5.72 11.69 -14.19
CA ASP A 353 -6.13 10.86 -13.07
C ASP A 353 -5.73 9.38 -13.28
N PRO A 354 -5.43 8.64 -12.21
CA PRO A 354 -5.50 9.07 -10.81
C PRO A 354 -4.29 9.87 -10.35
N TYR A 355 -4.51 10.79 -9.40
CA TYR A 355 -3.44 11.32 -8.54
C TYR A 355 -3.32 10.48 -7.28
N ILE A 356 -2.09 10.31 -6.79
CA ILE A 356 -1.77 9.37 -5.73
C ILE A 356 -0.89 10.05 -4.68
N PHE A 357 -1.32 9.94 -3.43
CA PHE A 357 -0.48 10.09 -2.25
C PHE A 357 0.04 8.71 -1.88
N GLY A 358 1.26 8.43 -2.36
CA GLY A 358 1.98 7.19 -2.12
C GLY A 358 2.72 7.21 -0.78
N ASP A 359 3.66 6.29 -0.61
CA ASP A 359 4.36 6.12 0.66
C ASP A 359 5.12 7.37 1.13
N VAL A 360 5.66 8.15 0.20
CA VAL A 360 6.33 9.43 0.49
C VAL A 360 5.40 10.39 1.24
N PHE A 361 4.12 10.46 0.87
CA PHE A 361 3.12 11.21 1.63
C PHE A 361 2.67 10.46 2.89
N LEU A 362 2.33 9.17 2.74
CA LEU A 362 1.70 8.38 3.80
C LEU A 362 2.61 8.19 5.02
N ARG A 363 3.94 8.24 4.88
CA ARG A 363 4.85 8.28 6.04
C ARG A 363 4.60 9.49 6.94
N SER A 364 4.19 10.63 6.38
CA SER A 364 3.87 11.83 7.17
C SER A 364 2.45 11.83 7.74
N ALA A 365 1.64 10.81 7.46
CA ALA A 365 0.24 10.74 7.86
C ALA A 365 -0.06 9.52 8.75
N TYR A 366 -1.00 9.70 9.66
CA TYR A 366 -1.74 8.60 10.26
C TYR A 366 -3.12 8.57 9.61
N VAL A 367 -3.51 7.43 9.06
CA VAL A 367 -4.74 7.29 8.31
C VAL A 367 -5.61 6.19 8.92
N TYR A 368 -6.89 6.46 9.12
CA TYR A 368 -7.91 5.49 9.49
C TYR A 368 -8.91 5.37 8.34
N TYR A 369 -8.97 4.19 7.72
CA TYR A 369 -9.85 3.83 6.63
C TYR A 369 -11.06 3.09 7.20
N ASP A 370 -12.24 3.68 7.05
CA ASP A 370 -13.50 3.11 7.49
C ASP A 370 -14.33 2.69 6.29
N LEU A 371 -14.18 1.42 5.88
CA LEU A 371 -14.84 0.89 4.68
C LEU A 371 -16.34 0.73 4.91
N THR A 372 -16.76 0.42 6.14
CA THR A 372 -18.19 0.29 6.47
C THR A 372 -18.94 1.61 6.29
N ASP A 373 -18.33 2.74 6.72
CA ASP A 373 -18.95 4.06 6.61
C ASP A 373 -18.52 4.85 5.36
N HIS A 374 -17.65 4.27 4.53
CA HIS A 374 -17.01 4.91 3.38
C HIS A 374 -16.35 6.26 3.74
N THR A 375 -15.55 6.25 4.80
CA THR A 375 -14.82 7.44 5.24
C THR A 375 -13.34 7.18 5.44
N ILE A 376 -12.53 8.22 5.26
CA ILE A 376 -11.13 8.23 5.67
C ILE A 376 -10.97 9.32 6.72
N SER A 377 -10.27 9.00 7.80
CA SER A 377 -9.86 10.01 8.78
C SER A 377 -8.34 10.12 8.82
N ILE A 378 -7.81 11.35 8.78
CA ILE A 378 -6.37 11.59 8.60
C ILE A 378 -5.88 12.71 9.51
N ALA A 379 -4.67 12.52 10.04
CA ALA A 379 -3.93 13.47 10.88
C ALA A 379 -2.43 13.35 10.65
N GLN A 380 -1.67 14.35 11.09
CA GLN A 380 -0.21 14.32 11.03
C GLN A 380 0.32 13.14 11.86
N ALA A 381 1.21 12.35 11.26
CA ALA A 381 1.87 11.24 11.95
C ALA A 381 2.70 11.74 13.13
N LYS A 382 2.64 11.01 14.24
CA LYS A 382 3.47 11.23 15.43
C LYS A 382 4.32 10.00 15.69
N TYR A 383 5.62 10.16 15.47
CA TYR A 383 6.62 9.12 15.70
C TYR A 383 6.89 8.99 17.20
N SER A 384 6.38 7.91 17.79
CA SER A 384 6.51 7.58 19.21
C SER A 384 6.60 6.08 19.38
N THR A 385 7.29 5.62 20.42
CA THR A 385 7.26 4.22 20.85
C THR A 385 6.01 3.88 21.68
N SER A 386 5.27 4.89 22.14
CA SER A 386 4.00 4.70 22.88
C SER A 386 2.88 4.21 21.96
N SER A 387 1.88 3.55 22.54
CA SER A 387 0.73 3.00 21.81
C SER A 387 -0.49 2.97 22.73
N HIS A 388 -1.60 3.53 22.25
CA HIS A 388 -2.89 3.49 22.92
C HIS A 388 -3.99 3.17 21.89
N ILE A 389 -4.28 1.88 21.74
CA ILE A 389 -5.22 1.38 20.75
C ILE A 389 -6.63 1.36 21.34
N VAL A 390 -7.56 1.99 20.64
CA VAL A 390 -9.00 1.98 20.93
C VAL A 390 -9.76 1.27 19.81
N PRO A 391 -10.85 0.55 20.11
CA PRO A 391 -11.78 0.05 19.10
C PRO A 391 -12.36 1.18 18.25
N ALA A 392 -12.53 0.90 16.95
CA ALA A 392 -13.14 1.80 15.97
C ALA A 392 -14.64 2.04 16.20
#